data_AF-A0A954YDK5-F1
#
_entry.id   AF-A0A954YDK5-F1
#
_cell.length_a   1.000
_cell.length_b   1.000
_cell.length_c   1.000
_cell.angle_alpha   90.00
_cell.angle_beta   90.00
_cell.angle_gamma   90.00
#
_symmetry.space_group_name_H-M   'P 1'
#
loop_
_entity.id
_entity.type
_entity.pdbx_description
1 polymer ?
#
loop_
_entity_poly.entity_id
_entity_poly.type
_entity_poly.pdbx_seq_one_letter_code
_entity_poly.pdbx_strand_id
1 'polypeptide(L)'
;MRADDHCLGQAGDFHHIRAAFRDQAPPDEDDRRERRRRRNWLLIGGSLILIVLGRVASAPRPEPTGYFTEVRLPLVIAHQGGDGHWPGNTMYAFRRAAQVGVDVLEMDVHRSSDGVLVLSHDATVDRTTNGSGRIDEQTWA
;
A
#
# COMPACT_ATOMS: atom_id res chain seq x y z
N MET A 1 -10.97 -60.91 -71.66
CA MET A 1 -9.55 -60.81 -72.01
C MET A 1 -9.30 -59.36 -72.39
N ARG A 2 -8.51 -58.66 -71.56
CA ARG A 2 -7.83 -57.35 -71.75
C ARG A 2 -8.67 -56.13 -72.21
N ALA A 3 -8.32 -54.89 -71.89
CA ALA A 3 -7.51 -54.26 -70.85
C ALA A 3 -7.56 -52.73 -71.11
N ASP A 4 -6.78 -51.99 -70.32
CA ASP A 4 -6.17 -50.70 -70.64
C ASP A 4 -7.06 -49.44 -70.48
N ASP A 5 -6.58 -48.27 -70.05
CA ASP A 5 -5.42 -47.83 -69.29
C ASP A 5 -5.59 -46.31 -69.07
N HIS A 6 -5.01 -45.81 -67.97
CA HIS A 6 -4.33 -44.52 -67.80
C HIS A 6 -4.98 -43.12 -68.04
N CYS A 7 -4.77 -42.31 -66.99
CA CYS A 7 -4.29 -40.90 -66.96
C CYS A 7 -5.24 -39.74 -67.27
N LEU A 8 -5.50 -38.87 -66.26
CA LEU A 8 -4.88 -37.54 -66.08
C LEU A 8 -5.57 -36.77 -64.93
N GLY A 9 -4.78 -35.96 -64.21
CA GLY A 9 -5.13 -35.41 -62.89
C GLY A 9 -6.20 -34.33 -62.86
N GLN A 10 -6.75 -34.12 -61.66
CA GLN A 10 -7.50 -32.91 -61.32
C GLN A 10 -7.06 -32.34 -59.97
N ALA A 11 -7.05 -31.01 -59.99
CA ALA A 11 -6.74 -30.05 -58.96
C ALA A 11 -7.17 -30.44 -57.54
N GLY A 12 -6.30 -30.13 -56.58
CA GLY A 12 -6.58 -30.19 -55.15
C GLY A 12 -7.87 -29.47 -54.80
N ASP A 13 -8.71 -30.19 -54.08
CA ASP A 13 -10.11 -29.93 -53.88
C ASP A 13 -10.36 -28.79 -52.87
N PHE A 14 -10.45 -27.55 -53.40
CA PHE A 14 -10.90 -26.38 -52.63
C PHE A 14 -12.36 -26.51 -52.13
N HIS A 15 -13.08 -27.58 -52.49
CA HIS A 15 -14.42 -27.84 -52.02
C HIS A 15 -14.43 -28.41 -50.60
N HIS A 16 -13.39 -29.14 -50.19
CA HIS A 16 -13.26 -29.69 -48.83
C HIS A 16 -13.08 -28.61 -47.75
N ILE A 17 -12.36 -27.52 -48.04
CA ILE A 17 -12.18 -26.42 -47.06
C ILE A 17 -13.48 -25.62 -46.88
N ARG A 18 -14.28 -25.46 -47.94
CA ARG A 18 -15.61 -24.81 -47.86
C ARG A 18 -16.67 -25.68 -47.19
N ALA A 19 -16.58 -27.00 -47.28
CA ALA A 19 -17.50 -27.93 -46.62
C ALA A 19 -17.30 -27.94 -45.10
N ALA A 20 -16.05 -27.93 -44.62
CA ALA A 20 -15.73 -27.91 -43.18
C ALA A 20 -16.25 -26.67 -42.42
N PHE A 21 -16.51 -25.57 -43.14
CA PHE A 21 -17.13 -24.36 -42.57
C PHE A 21 -18.67 -24.34 -42.68
N ARG A 22 -19.27 -25.16 -43.55
CA ARG A 22 -20.72 -25.18 -43.79
C ARG A 22 -21.46 -26.12 -42.83
N ASP A 23 -20.79 -27.14 -42.30
CA ASP A 23 -21.39 -28.16 -41.45
C ASP A 23 -21.34 -27.86 -39.95
N GLN A 24 -20.88 -26.67 -39.57
CA GLN A 24 -21.00 -26.22 -38.19
C GLN A 24 -22.41 -25.70 -37.97
N ALA A 25 -23.23 -26.53 -37.32
CA ALA A 25 -24.54 -26.11 -36.84
C ALA A 25 -24.39 -24.84 -35.98
N PRO A 26 -25.28 -23.84 -36.13
CA PRO A 26 -25.20 -22.63 -35.33
C PRO A 26 -25.22 -23.01 -33.85
N PRO A 27 -24.45 -22.30 -32.99
CA PRO A 27 -24.38 -22.61 -31.57
C PRO A 27 -25.79 -22.55 -30.97
N ASP A 28 -26.07 -23.52 -30.09
CA ASP A 28 -27.35 -23.69 -29.41
C ASP A 28 -27.67 -22.45 -28.56
N GLU A 29 -28.96 -22.26 -28.29
CA GLU A 29 -29.44 -21.08 -27.60
C GLU A 29 -28.91 -21.00 -26.15
N ASP A 30 -28.64 -22.14 -25.52
CA ASP A 30 -28.08 -22.20 -24.17
C ASP A 30 -26.59 -21.82 -24.15
N ASP A 31 -25.77 -22.28 -25.10
CA ASP A 31 -24.39 -21.79 -25.28
C ASP A 31 -24.36 -20.27 -25.55
N ARG A 32 -25.27 -19.75 -26.38
CA ARG A 32 -25.39 -18.29 -26.59
C ARG A 32 -25.74 -17.55 -25.29
N ARG A 33 -26.64 -18.11 -24.48
CA ARG A 33 -27.08 -17.54 -23.19
C ARG A 33 -25.95 -17.57 -22.17
N GLU A 34 -25.20 -18.66 -22.10
CA GLU A 34 -24.05 -18.83 -21.21
C GLU A 34 -22.89 -17.91 -21.61
N ARG A 35 -22.57 -17.81 -22.91
CA ARG A 35 -21.60 -16.82 -23.42
C ARG A 35 -22.01 -15.39 -23.08
N ARG A 36 -23.29 -15.05 -23.22
CA ARG A 36 -23.83 -13.73 -22.84
C ARG A 36 -23.73 -13.49 -21.33
N ARG A 37 -24.01 -14.49 -20.50
CA ARG A 37 -23.86 -14.42 -19.04
C ARG A 37 -22.40 -14.21 -18.64
N ARG A 38 -21.47 -15.02 -19.16
CA ARG A 38 -20.03 -14.88 -18.91
C ARG A 38 -19.51 -13.50 -19.32
N ARG A 39 -19.89 -13.05 -20.52
CA ARG A 39 -19.55 -11.69 -20.99
C ARG A 39 -20.10 -10.62 -20.05
N ASN A 40 -21.36 -10.73 -19.63
CA ASN A 40 -21.96 -9.77 -18.70
C ASN A 40 -21.23 -9.77 -17.34
N TRP A 41 -20.86 -10.94 -16.80
CA TRP A 41 -20.09 -11.04 -15.56
C TRP A 41 -18.68 -10.44 -15.68
N LEU A 42 -17.99 -10.65 -16.81
CA LEU A 42 -16.71 -10.00 -17.08
C LEU A 42 -16.83 -8.48 -17.16
N LEU A 43 -17.89 -7.98 -17.81
CA LEU A 43 -18.16 -6.54 -17.89
C LEU A 43 -18.50 -5.94 -16.51
N ILE A 44 -19.29 -6.64 -15.70
CA ILE A 44 -19.63 -6.21 -14.33
C ILE A 44 -18.38 -6.21 -13.45
N GLY A 45 -17.61 -7.29 -13.45
CA GLY A 45 -16.37 -7.39 -12.69
C GLY A 45 -15.35 -6.33 -13.10
N GLY A 46 -15.14 -6.14 -14.42
CA GLY A 46 -14.28 -5.09 -14.95
C GLY A 46 -14.74 -3.69 -14.57
N SER A 47 -16.06 -3.42 -14.63
CA SER A 47 -16.63 -2.12 -14.22
C SER A 47 -16.44 -1.87 -12.73
N LEU A 48 -16.66 -2.88 -11.88
CA LEU A 48 -16.42 -2.76 -10.43
C LEU A 48 -14.95 -2.47 -10.13
N ILE A 49 -14.01 -3.15 -10.81
CA ILE A 49 -12.58 -2.90 -10.68
C ILE A 49 -12.25 -1.46 -11.08
N LEU A 50 -12.76 -0.98 -12.22
CA LEU A 50 -12.53 0.39 -12.68
C LEU A 50 -13.10 1.43 -11.71
N ILE A 51 -14.28 1.18 -11.13
CA ILE A 51 -14.87 2.07 -10.12
C ILE A 51 -13.97 2.13 -8.88
N VAL A 52 -13.49 0.98 -8.37
CA VAL A 52 -12.60 0.93 -7.21
C VAL A 52 -11.28 1.65 -7.51
N LEU A 53 -10.65 1.38 -8.65
CA LEU A 53 -9.42 2.05 -9.07
C LEU A 53 -9.62 3.57 -9.21
N GLY A 54 -10.74 4.00 -9.78
CA GLY A 54 -11.09 5.42 -9.89
C GLY A 54 -11.26 6.09 -8.51
N ARG A 55 -11.86 5.39 -7.54
CA ARG A 55 -12.00 5.88 -6.15
C ARG A 55 -10.66 5.99 -5.44
N VAL A 56 -9.77 5.02 -5.61
CA VAL A 56 -8.42 5.05 -5.03
C VAL A 56 -7.58 6.16 -5.66
N ALA A 57 -7.61 6.30 -6.98
CA ALA A 57 -6.85 7.33 -7.71
C ALA A 57 -7.37 8.75 -7.44
N SER A 58 -8.66 8.92 -7.15
CA SER A 58 -9.29 10.22 -6.87
C SER A 58 -9.46 10.48 -5.37
N ALA A 59 -8.99 9.59 -4.49
CA ALA A 59 -9.02 9.84 -3.07
C ALA A 59 -8.17 11.10 -2.78
N PRO A 60 -8.69 12.07 -2.01
CA PRO A 60 -7.91 13.25 -1.65
C PRO A 60 -6.64 12.76 -0.94
N ARG A 61 -5.49 13.26 -1.37
CA ARG A 61 -4.26 13.04 -0.61
C ARG A 61 -4.46 13.68 0.77
N PRO A 62 -3.97 13.06 1.85
CA PRO A 62 -3.94 13.77 3.12
C PRO A 62 -3.20 15.08 2.89
N GLU A 63 -3.88 16.20 3.15
CA GLU A 63 -3.22 17.50 3.16
C GLU A 63 -2.05 17.39 4.13
N PRO A 64 -0.81 17.75 3.73
CA PRO A 64 0.28 17.78 4.67
C PRO A 64 -0.16 18.64 5.85
N THR A 65 -0.27 18.04 7.02
CA THR A 65 -0.52 18.77 8.26
C THR A 65 0.69 19.66 8.45
N GLY A 66 0.54 20.91 7.98
CA GLY A 66 1.58 21.90 8.01
C GLY A 66 1.81 22.37 9.44
N TYR A 67 2.41 21.53 10.28
CA TYR A 67 2.78 21.89 11.65
C TYR A 67 3.72 23.11 11.69
N PHE A 68 4.36 23.42 10.56
CA PHE A 68 5.40 24.44 10.40
C PHE A 68 5.13 25.38 9.21
N THR A 69 3.87 25.70 8.89
CA THR A 69 3.54 26.57 7.73
C THR A 69 3.91 28.04 7.90
N GLU A 70 4.09 28.51 9.13
CA GLU A 70 4.35 29.93 9.44
C GLU A 70 5.78 30.18 9.96
N VAL A 71 6.62 29.15 10.03
CA VAL A 71 7.98 29.27 10.57
C VAL A 71 9.02 29.45 9.47
N ARG A 72 10.07 30.22 9.76
CA ARG A 72 11.20 30.40 8.86
C ARG A 72 12.08 29.15 8.90
N LEU A 73 12.41 28.62 7.73
CA LEU A 73 13.33 27.49 7.60
C LEU A 73 14.78 27.97 7.46
N PRO A 74 15.79 27.19 7.91
CA PRO A 74 15.66 25.88 8.57
C PRO A 74 15.22 25.99 10.03
N LEU A 75 14.59 24.94 10.57
CA LEU A 75 14.25 24.85 11.99
C LEU A 75 15.40 24.25 12.80
N VAL A 76 15.62 24.83 13.98
CA VAL A 76 16.47 24.29 15.03
C VAL A 76 15.59 23.49 15.98
N ILE A 77 15.70 22.16 15.87
CA ILE A 77 14.92 21.20 16.67
C ILE A 77 15.82 20.64 17.77
N ALA A 78 15.45 20.84 19.03
CA ALA A 78 16.18 20.33 20.18
C ALA A 78 15.84 18.86 20.44
N HIS A 79 16.56 17.95 19.77
CA HIS A 79 16.45 16.51 19.95
C HIS A 79 16.60 16.11 21.43
N GLN A 80 15.60 15.43 21.99
CA GLN A 80 15.41 15.10 23.41
C GLN A 80 15.58 16.32 24.34
N GLY A 81 15.27 17.52 23.88
CA GLY A 81 15.48 18.76 24.64
C GLY A 81 16.93 19.28 24.64
N GLY A 82 17.79 18.79 23.74
CA GLY A 82 19.19 19.23 23.61
C GLY A 82 20.20 18.15 23.98
N ASP A 83 19.97 16.91 23.55
CA ASP A 83 20.86 15.77 23.77
C ASP A 83 22.30 16.09 23.36
N GLY A 84 23.26 15.51 24.09
CA GLY A 84 24.69 15.83 23.97
C GLY A 84 25.12 17.09 24.75
N HIS A 85 24.21 18.00 25.09
CA HIS A 85 24.50 19.14 25.98
C HIS A 85 23.98 18.93 27.41
N TRP A 86 22.79 18.35 27.55
CA TRP A 86 22.13 18.11 28.82
C TRP A 86 21.47 16.72 28.85
N PRO A 87 21.14 16.17 30.04
CA PRO A 87 20.39 14.92 30.12
C PRO A 87 19.06 15.02 29.38
N GLY A 88 18.94 14.32 28.26
CA GLY A 88 17.78 14.38 27.37
C GLY A 88 16.47 13.94 28.04
N ASN A 89 15.34 14.37 27.49
CA ASN A 89 14.00 14.07 27.98
C ASN A 89 13.76 14.50 29.44
N THR A 90 14.50 15.51 29.92
CA THR A 90 14.30 16.11 31.25
C THR A 90 13.82 17.55 31.17
N MET A 91 13.08 17.99 32.20
CA MET A 91 12.72 19.42 32.35
C MET A 91 13.94 20.34 32.41
N TYR A 92 15.09 19.84 32.84
CA TYR A 92 16.33 20.60 32.82
C TYR A 92 16.78 20.89 31.38
N ALA A 93 16.86 19.86 30.53
CA ALA A 93 17.20 20.00 29.11
C ALA A 93 16.23 20.93 28.38
N PHE A 94 14.90 20.71 28.54
CA PHE A 94 13.90 21.56 27.88
C PHE A 94 13.99 23.03 28.27
N ARG A 95 14.20 23.33 29.57
CA ARG A 95 14.38 24.72 30.02
C ARG A 95 15.62 25.37 29.41
N ARG A 96 16.70 24.60 29.27
CA ARG A 96 17.94 25.09 28.68
C ARG A 96 17.81 25.29 27.17
N ALA A 97 17.22 24.35 26.45
CA ALA A 97 16.93 24.49 25.03
C ALA A 97 16.04 25.71 24.75
N ALA A 98 14.99 25.91 25.54
CA ALA A 98 14.14 27.10 25.44
C ALA A 98 14.91 28.41 25.69
N GLN A 99 15.84 28.43 26.66
CA GLN A 99 16.71 29.59 26.92
C GLN A 99 17.67 29.90 25.77
N VAL A 100 18.11 28.88 25.02
CA VAL A 100 18.96 29.05 23.83
C VAL A 100 18.15 29.55 22.62
N GLY A 101 16.82 29.47 22.67
CA GLY A 101 15.95 29.99 21.61
C GLY A 101 15.80 29.04 20.43
N VAL A 102 15.75 27.74 20.68
CA VAL A 102 15.41 26.74 19.64
C VAL A 102 13.98 26.92 19.13
N ASP A 103 13.72 26.53 17.89
CA ASP A 103 12.40 26.65 17.28
C ASP A 103 11.43 25.58 17.79
N VAL A 104 11.93 24.38 18.08
CA VAL A 104 11.13 23.22 18.50
C VAL A 104 11.79 22.47 19.65
N LEU A 105 10.99 22.13 20.67
CA LEU A 105 11.35 21.15 21.68
C LEU A 105 10.86 19.78 21.23
N GLU A 106 11.78 18.84 21.06
CA GLU A 106 11.48 17.46 20.67
C GLU A 106 11.62 16.54 21.89
N MET A 107 10.72 15.57 22.00
CA MET A 107 10.64 14.65 23.14
C MET A 107 10.06 13.30 22.70
N ASP A 108 10.56 12.24 23.31
CA ASP A 108 10.11 10.87 23.06
C ASP A 108 9.15 10.43 24.17
N VAL A 109 8.01 9.85 23.79
CA VAL A 109 6.96 9.47 24.73
C VAL A 109 6.81 7.95 24.78
N HIS A 110 6.87 7.41 26.00
CA HIS A 110 6.49 6.05 26.33
C HIS A 110 5.29 6.04 27.28
N ARG A 111 4.71 4.85 27.49
CA ARG A 111 3.61 4.62 28.42
C ARG A 111 4.03 3.57 29.44
N SER A 112 3.83 3.86 30.72
CA SER A 112 4.01 2.91 31.83
C SER A 112 2.92 1.83 31.85
N SER A 113 3.09 0.79 32.67
CA SER A 113 2.12 -0.30 32.80
C SER A 113 0.76 0.16 33.33
N ASP A 114 0.75 1.19 34.19
CA ASP A 114 -0.43 1.86 34.75
C ASP A 114 -0.99 2.98 33.85
N GLY A 115 -0.43 3.18 32.65
CA GLY A 115 -0.98 4.06 31.62
C GLY A 115 -0.56 5.52 31.68
N VAL A 116 0.42 5.85 32.51
CA VAL A 116 1.02 7.18 32.59
C VAL A 116 2.00 7.40 31.44
N LEU A 117 1.96 8.57 30.82
CA LEU A 117 2.93 8.95 29.81
C LEU A 117 4.21 9.44 30.48
N VAL A 118 5.35 8.93 30.01
CA VAL A 118 6.68 9.25 30.51
C VAL A 118 7.60 9.58 29.35
N LEU A 119 8.65 10.36 29.61
CA LEU A 119 9.61 10.75 28.58
C LEU A 119 10.88 9.90 28.67
N SER A 120 11.21 9.23 27.58
CA SER A 120 12.44 8.44 27.42
C SER A 120 12.60 8.09 25.94
N HIS A 121 13.82 8.12 25.43
CA HIS A 121 14.09 7.69 24.06
C HIS A 121 14.09 6.16 23.91
N ASP A 122 14.55 5.47 24.95
CA ASP A 122 14.70 4.02 24.91
C ASP A 122 13.46 3.34 25.51
N ALA A 123 13.16 2.12 25.06
CA ALA A 123 12.11 1.30 25.65
C ALA A 123 12.42 0.80 27.08
N THR A 124 13.66 0.94 27.53
CA THR A 124 14.11 0.56 28.87
C THR A 124 14.75 1.76 29.58
N VAL A 125 14.83 1.70 30.90
CA VAL A 125 15.34 2.82 31.73
C VAL A 125 16.86 2.76 31.97
N ASP A 126 17.52 1.68 31.51
CA ASP A 126 18.89 1.29 31.89
C ASP A 126 19.96 2.32 31.52
N ARG A 127 19.83 2.99 30.37
CA ARG A 127 20.85 3.92 29.88
C ARG A 127 20.86 5.26 30.62
N THR A 128 19.70 5.74 31.05
CA THR A 128 19.50 7.13 31.49
C THR A 128 19.10 7.26 32.95
N THR A 129 18.94 6.14 33.67
CA THR A 129 18.54 6.12 35.07
C THR A 129 19.43 5.16 35.88
N ASN A 130 19.16 5.07 37.18
CA ASN A 130 19.73 4.05 38.06
C ASN A 130 18.87 2.77 38.16
N GLY A 131 17.78 2.68 37.40
CA GLY A 131 16.91 1.51 37.31
C GLY A 131 17.33 0.57 36.19
N SER A 132 16.55 -0.49 36.00
CA SER A 132 16.74 -1.43 34.89
C SER A 132 15.39 -2.01 34.46
N GLY A 133 15.28 -2.37 33.17
CA GLY A 133 14.08 -3.03 32.63
C GLY A 133 13.18 -2.11 31.82
N ARG A 134 12.12 -2.71 31.25
CA ARG A 134 11.25 -2.05 30.28
C ARG A 134 10.31 -1.05 30.94
N ILE A 135 10.03 0.04 30.25
CA ILE A 135 9.12 1.09 30.74
C ILE A 135 7.67 0.59 30.80
N ASP A 136 7.23 -0.18 29.80
CA ASP A 136 5.86 -0.69 29.71
C ASP A 136 5.53 -1.81 30.72
N GLU A 137 6.54 -2.29 31.44
CA GLU A 137 6.41 -3.28 32.52
C GLU A 137 6.47 -2.65 33.93
N GLN A 138 6.74 -1.34 34.03
CA GLN A 138 6.88 -0.63 35.31
C GLN A 138 5.71 0.31 35.55
N THR A 139 5.28 0.45 36.81
CA THR A 139 4.33 1.49 37.23
C THR A 139 5.05 2.83 37.37
N TRP A 140 4.34 3.93 37.19
CA TRP A 140 4.88 5.25 37.50
C TRP A 140 4.92 5.52 39.02
N ALA A 141 3.97 4.95 39.75
CA ALA A 141 3.81 5.07 41.21
C ALA A 141 4.85 4.27 42.01
#